data_AF-A0A0C2UHW2-F1
#
_entry.id   AF-A0A0C2UHW2-F1
#
_cell.length_a   1.000
_cell.length_b   1.000
_cell.length_c   1.000
_cell.angle_alpha   90.00
_cell.angle_beta   90.00
_cell.angle_gamma   90.00
#
_symmetry.space_group_name_H-M   'P 1'
#
loop_
_entity.id
_entity.type
_entity.pdbx_description
1 polymer ?
#
loop_
_entity_poly.entity_id
_entity_poly.type
_entity_poly.pdbx_seq_one_letter_code
_entity_poly.pdbx_strand_id
1 'polypeptide(L)'
;MRFPYSGNGTWTPDYHCGFIDAVKRFFIGYMEFRGRSSRREFWLAMLFFIPVSVLIFLIPAAGTVSGILWMLATMVPIMAISFRRLHDANRTGWWFLLGHVGTILALAMLVVIAFGLVIIEIGMIMVIPHEPPKLDFHDPNSFPGMLLTLFYVSLGMAGISLIIQAFLYSLPSKPEGVRFD
;
A
#
# COMPACT_ATOMS: atom_id res chain seq x y z
N MET A 1 -10.51 27.17 -5.26
CA MET A 1 -10.17 26.13 -4.26
C MET A 1 -10.18 26.78 -2.90
N ARG A 2 -11.02 26.31 -1.97
CA ARG A 2 -10.98 26.77 -0.57
C ARG A 2 -9.74 26.14 0.08
N PHE A 3 -8.90 26.93 0.74
CA PHE A 3 -7.77 26.35 1.49
C PHE A 3 -8.33 25.31 2.47
N PRO A 4 -7.69 24.13 2.59
CA PRO A 4 -8.24 22.99 3.32
C PRO A 4 -8.14 23.14 4.83
N TYR A 5 -7.99 24.36 5.34
CA TYR A 5 -7.77 24.68 6.74
C TYR A 5 -8.94 25.48 7.31
N SER A 6 -9.39 25.10 8.51
CA SER A 6 -10.30 25.92 9.33
C SER A 6 -9.54 27.06 10.02
N GLY A 7 -10.28 28.00 10.62
CA GLY A 7 -9.69 29.14 11.33
C GLY A 7 -8.78 28.79 12.51
N ASN A 8 -8.85 27.55 13.01
CA ASN A 8 -7.97 27.01 14.04
C ASN A 8 -6.79 26.18 13.47
N GLY A 9 -6.56 26.21 12.15
CA GLY A 9 -5.42 25.54 11.51
C GLY A 9 -5.55 24.03 11.31
N THR A 10 -6.73 23.43 11.52
CA THR A 10 -6.92 21.98 11.28
C THR A 10 -7.38 21.66 9.86
N TRP A 11 -6.96 20.52 9.31
CA TRP A 11 -7.41 20.09 7.98
C TRP A 11 -8.90 19.71 7.98
N THR A 12 -9.69 20.38 7.15
CA THR A 12 -11.14 20.19 7.04
C THR A 12 -11.50 19.27 5.87
N PRO A 13 -12.45 18.34 6.04
CA PRO A 13 -12.86 17.42 4.97
C PRO A 13 -13.67 18.15 3.91
N ASP A 14 -13.48 17.78 2.64
CA ASP A 14 -14.33 18.26 1.53
C ASP A 14 -15.23 17.13 1.01
N TYR A 15 -16.54 17.22 1.26
CA TYR A 15 -17.53 16.23 0.86
C TYR A 15 -17.96 16.35 -0.62
N HIS A 16 -17.68 17.49 -1.25
CA HIS A 16 -18.01 17.75 -2.66
C HIS A 16 -16.76 17.77 -3.55
N CYS A 17 -15.64 17.29 -3.02
CA CYS A 17 -14.34 17.28 -3.66
C CYS A 17 -14.39 16.71 -5.08
N GLY A 18 -13.94 17.49 -6.06
CA GLY A 18 -13.70 17.04 -7.44
C GLY A 18 -12.41 16.22 -7.54
N PHE A 19 -12.23 15.50 -8.65
CA PHE A 19 -11.03 14.67 -8.85
C PHE A 19 -9.73 15.48 -8.77
N ILE A 20 -9.65 16.59 -9.52
CA ILE A 20 -8.47 17.47 -9.51
C ILE A 20 -8.22 18.08 -8.13
N ASP A 21 -9.29 18.44 -7.39
CA ASP A 21 -9.15 18.94 -6.03
C ASP A 21 -8.61 17.87 -5.09
N ALA A 22 -9.02 16.61 -5.23
CA ALA A 22 -8.51 15.50 -4.44
C ALA A 22 -7.01 15.28 -4.68
N VAL A 23 -6.56 15.31 -5.94
CA VAL A 23 -5.13 15.20 -6.29
C VAL A 23 -4.33 16.36 -5.71
N LYS A 24 -4.82 17.60 -5.84
CA LYS A 24 -4.16 18.76 -5.23
C LYS A 24 -4.10 18.63 -3.71
N ARG A 25 -5.19 18.22 -3.07
CA ARG A 25 -5.28 18.03 -1.62
C ARG A 25 -4.38 16.91 -1.10
N PHE A 26 -4.19 15.85 -1.89
CA PHE A 26 -3.23 14.78 -1.61
C PHE A 26 -1.81 15.33 -1.46
N PHE A 27 -1.35 16.17 -2.39
CA PHE A 27 -0.02 16.76 -2.36
C PHE A 27 0.12 18.00 -1.45
N ILE A 28 -0.94 18.81 -1.29
CA ILE A 28 -0.92 19.96 -0.36
C ILE A 28 -0.88 19.47 1.09
N GLY A 29 -1.61 18.41 1.41
CA GLY A 29 -1.65 17.80 2.74
C GLY A 29 -0.53 16.80 3.00
N TYR A 30 0.63 16.96 2.34
CA TYR A 30 1.71 15.96 2.28
C TYR A 30 2.14 15.41 3.64
N MET A 31 2.38 16.30 4.61
CA MET A 31 2.73 15.97 6.01
C MET A 31 1.64 16.37 7.00
N GLU A 32 0.41 16.60 6.52
CA GLU A 32 -0.69 17.01 7.38
C GLU A 32 -1.47 15.78 7.86
N PHE A 33 -1.11 15.28 9.03
CA PHE A 33 -1.77 14.13 9.67
C PHE A 33 -2.99 14.55 10.51
N ARG A 34 -3.08 15.83 10.89
CA ARG A 34 -4.14 16.31 11.78
C ARG A 34 -5.35 16.72 10.95
N GLY A 35 -6.54 16.48 11.50
CA GLY A 35 -7.80 16.79 10.85
C GLY A 35 -8.40 15.60 10.13
N ARG A 36 -9.23 15.88 9.13
CA ARG A 36 -10.19 14.91 8.58
C ARG A 36 -10.24 14.96 7.06
N SER A 37 -10.27 13.80 6.42
CA SER A 37 -10.46 13.66 4.97
C SER A 37 -11.73 12.89 4.68
N SER A 38 -12.55 13.42 3.78
CA SER A 38 -13.83 12.79 3.44
C SER A 38 -13.59 11.47 2.69
N ARG A 39 -14.60 10.60 2.67
CA ARG A 39 -14.57 9.38 1.84
C ARG A 39 -14.26 9.70 0.37
N ARG A 40 -14.92 10.73 -0.19
CA ARG A 40 -14.78 11.12 -1.60
C ARG A 40 -13.37 11.61 -1.91
N GLU A 41 -12.83 12.47 -1.05
CA GLU A 41 -11.45 12.97 -1.15
C GLU A 41 -10.43 11.84 -1.14
N PHE A 42 -10.56 10.89 -0.21
CA PHE A 42 -9.68 9.72 -0.12
C PHE A 42 -9.74 8.85 -1.38
N TRP A 43 -10.93 8.41 -1.80
CA TRP A 43 -11.04 7.48 -2.92
C TRP A 43 -10.68 8.11 -4.26
N LEU A 44 -10.93 9.41 -4.46
CA LEU A 44 -10.47 10.13 -5.65
C LEU A 44 -8.95 10.29 -5.66
N ALA A 45 -8.31 10.50 -4.49
CA ALA A 45 -6.86 10.48 -4.41
C ALA A 45 -6.29 9.08 -4.70
N MET A 46 -6.93 8.01 -4.22
CA MET A 46 -6.54 6.63 -4.55
C MET A 46 -6.72 6.32 -6.05
N LEU A 47 -7.76 6.86 -6.69
CA LEU A 47 -7.99 6.73 -8.13
C LEU A 47 -6.88 7.39 -8.96
N PHE A 48 -6.18 8.39 -8.42
CA PHE A 48 -4.96 8.93 -9.02
C PHE A 48 -3.73 8.08 -8.67
N PHE A 49 -3.54 7.79 -7.38
CA PHE A 49 -2.34 7.13 -6.87
C PHE A 49 -2.16 5.71 -7.42
N ILE A 50 -3.21 4.88 -7.43
CA ILE A 50 -3.13 3.47 -7.81
C ILE A 50 -2.73 3.31 -9.29
N PRO A 51 -3.43 3.93 -10.28
CA PRO A 51 -3.04 3.79 -11.67
C PRO A 51 -1.64 4.34 -11.97
N VAL A 52 -1.25 5.48 -11.38
CA VAL A 52 0.10 6.03 -11.57
C VAL A 52 1.16 5.07 -11.02
N SER A 53 0.90 4.47 -9.85
CA SER A 53 1.80 3.46 -9.29
C SER A 53 1.93 2.25 -10.23
N VAL A 54 0.82 1.71 -10.73
CA VAL A 54 0.83 0.58 -11.68
C VAL A 54 1.59 0.94 -12.96
N LEU A 55 1.33 2.11 -13.56
CA LEU A 55 1.98 2.53 -14.79
C LEU A 55 3.50 2.66 -14.63
N ILE A 56 3.98 3.19 -13.50
CA ILE A 56 5.43 3.30 -13.24
C ILE A 56 6.10 1.93 -13.20
N PHE A 57 5.46 0.90 -12.64
CA PHE A 57 5.99 -0.46 -12.62
C PHE A 57 5.87 -1.18 -13.97
N LEU A 58 4.91 -0.81 -14.82
CA LEU A 58 4.70 -1.43 -16.13
C LEU A 58 5.57 -0.85 -17.25
N ILE A 59 6.13 0.35 -17.10
CA ILE A 59 6.98 0.99 -18.11
C ILE A 59 8.43 0.53 -17.89
N PRO A 60 9.00 -0.36 -18.74
CA PRO A 60 10.35 -0.87 -18.53
C PRO A 60 11.40 0.24 -18.56
N ALA A 61 11.15 1.30 -19.35
CA ALA A 61 12.00 2.48 -19.46
C ALA A 61 11.99 3.40 -18.22
N ALA A 62 10.97 3.31 -17.35
CA ALA A 62 10.95 4.06 -16.09
C ALA A 62 12.02 3.51 -15.12
N GLY A 63 12.34 2.21 -15.24
CA GLY A 63 13.37 1.54 -14.46
C GLY A 63 13.06 1.46 -12.96
N THR A 64 13.82 0.63 -12.25
CA THR A 64 13.69 0.41 -10.81
C THR A 64 13.82 1.70 -10.00
N VAL A 65 14.66 2.64 -10.46
CA VAL A 65 14.90 3.92 -9.78
C VAL A 65 13.64 4.78 -9.71
N SER A 66 12.88 4.92 -10.81
CA SER A 66 11.65 5.72 -10.81
C SER A 66 10.59 5.13 -9.89
N GLY A 67 10.48 3.80 -9.83
CA GLY A 67 9.59 3.10 -8.89
C GLY A 67 9.94 3.40 -7.43
N ILE A 68 11.23 3.34 -7.09
CA ILE A 68 11.71 3.68 -5.73
C ILE A 68 11.41 5.14 -5.40
N LEU A 69 11.72 6.07 -6.30
CA LEU A 69 11.49 7.50 -6.09
C LEU A 69 9.99 7.80 -5.90
N TRP A 70 9.13 7.19 -6.73
CA TRP A 70 7.68 7.33 -6.58
C TRP A 70 7.18 6.80 -5.25
N MET A 71 7.62 5.60 -4.86
CA MET A 71 7.26 5.00 -3.57
C MET A 71 7.65 5.93 -2.42
N LEU A 72 8.89 6.42 -2.39
CA LEU A 72 9.36 7.34 -1.34
C LEU A 72 8.60 8.66 -1.33
N ALA A 73 8.32 9.23 -2.51
CA ALA A 73 7.58 10.49 -2.65
C ALA A 73 6.11 10.35 -2.25
N THR A 74 5.50 9.17 -2.34
CA THR A 74 4.07 8.99 -2.07
C THR A 74 3.77 8.32 -0.73
N MET A 75 4.78 7.72 -0.08
CA MET A 75 4.62 7.04 1.20
C MET A 75 4.08 7.95 2.31
N VAL A 76 4.57 9.19 2.39
CA VAL A 76 4.12 10.16 3.40
C VAL A 76 2.69 10.66 3.13
N PRO A 77 2.34 11.16 1.93
CA PRO A 77 1.00 11.69 1.69
C PRO A 77 -0.08 10.61 1.73
N ILE A 78 0.22 9.36 1.34
CA ILE A 78 -0.74 8.26 1.46
C ILE A 78 -1.04 7.91 2.92
N MET A 79 -0.02 7.98 3.78
CA MET A 79 -0.21 7.80 5.21
C MET A 79 -1.00 8.96 5.81
N ALA A 80 -0.65 10.21 5.47
CA ALA A 80 -1.31 11.40 5.96
C ALA A 80 -2.81 11.44 5.60
N ILE A 81 -3.18 11.17 4.35
CA ILE A 81 -4.60 11.11 3.95
C ILE A 81 -5.33 9.91 4.59
N SER A 82 -4.66 8.78 4.80
CA SER A 82 -5.24 7.60 5.46
C SER A 82 -5.56 7.86 6.93
N PHE A 83 -4.66 8.52 7.66
CA PHE A 83 -4.88 8.90 9.05
C PHE A 83 -6.08 9.84 9.15
N ARG A 84 -6.11 10.89 8.32
CA ARG A 84 -7.24 11.84 8.27
C ARG A 84 -8.56 11.17 7.86
N ARG A 85 -8.53 10.14 7.00
CA ARG A 85 -9.72 9.35 6.64
C ARG A 85 -10.23 8.54 7.83
N LEU A 86 -9.32 7.92 8.59
CA LEU A 86 -9.66 7.16 9.81
C LEU A 86 -10.23 8.09 10.89
N HIS A 87 -9.63 9.26 11.09
CA HIS A 87 -10.13 10.29 12.02
C HIS A 87 -11.54 10.76 11.63
N ASP A 88 -11.83 10.93 10.34
CA ASP A 88 -13.17 11.29 9.87
C ASP A 88 -14.21 10.18 10.12
N ALA A 89 -13.78 8.93 10.25
CA ALA A 89 -14.62 7.80 10.68
C ALA A 89 -14.61 7.57 12.21
N ASN A 90 -14.06 8.50 13.00
CA ASN A 90 -13.88 8.40 14.46
C ASN A 90 -13.08 7.15 14.88
N ARG A 91 -12.02 6.84 14.14
CA ARG A 91 -11.01 5.82 14.46
C ARG A 91 -9.66 6.51 14.67
N THR A 92 -8.81 5.94 15.54
CA THR A 92 -7.46 6.47 15.78
C THR A 92 -6.55 6.19 14.57
N GLY A 93 -5.50 6.99 14.38
CA GLY A 93 -4.55 6.78 13.27
C GLY A 93 -3.94 5.37 13.25
N TRP A 94 -3.78 4.74 14.41
CA TRP A 94 -3.24 3.38 14.59
C TRP A 94 -4.01 2.28 13.84
N TRP A 95 -5.29 2.49 13.50
CA TRP A 95 -6.04 1.56 12.65
C TRP A 95 -5.43 1.41 11.25
N PHE A 96 -4.57 2.34 10.83
CA PHE A 96 -3.73 2.20 9.65
C PHE A 96 -2.89 0.93 9.69
N LEU A 97 -2.24 0.62 10.82
CA LEU A 97 -1.41 -0.58 10.97
C LEU A 97 -2.24 -1.86 10.87
N LEU A 98 -3.45 -1.86 11.44
CA LEU A 98 -4.36 -3.00 11.34
C LEU A 98 -4.77 -3.27 9.89
N GLY A 99 -4.97 -2.22 9.08
CA GLY A 99 -5.21 -2.37 7.64
C GLY A 99 -4.00 -2.87 6.85
N HIS A 100 -2.78 -2.58 7.31
CA HIS A 100 -1.54 -2.82 6.54
C HIS A 100 -0.72 -4.02 7.03
N VAL A 101 -1.03 -4.62 8.18
CA VAL A 101 -0.25 -5.73 8.75
C VAL A 101 -0.15 -6.92 7.78
N GLY A 102 -1.23 -7.26 7.09
CA GLY A 102 -1.24 -8.35 6.10
C GLY A 102 -0.33 -8.04 4.90
N THR A 103 -0.37 -6.81 4.38
CA THR A 103 0.51 -6.36 3.29
C THR A 103 1.99 -6.33 3.73
N ILE A 104 2.29 -5.90 4.96
CA ILE A 104 3.66 -5.87 5.49
C ILE A 104 4.22 -7.30 5.61
N LEU A 105 3.42 -8.22 6.16
CA LEU A 105 3.83 -9.62 6.29
C LEU A 105 3.96 -10.29 4.91
N ALA A 106 3.06 -10.01 3.97
CA ALA A 106 3.16 -10.48 2.60
C ALA A 106 4.46 -9.99 1.92
N LEU A 107 4.81 -8.71 2.09
CA LEU A 107 6.06 -8.15 1.57
C LEU A 107 7.29 -8.83 2.19
N ALA A 108 7.29 -9.07 3.50
CA ALA A 108 8.38 -9.79 4.16
C ALA A 108 8.54 -11.22 3.61
N MET A 109 7.43 -11.92 3.33
CA MET A 109 7.47 -13.24 2.69
C MET A 109 8.01 -13.17 1.26
N LEU A 110 7.64 -12.16 0.47
CA LEU A 110 8.19 -11.96 -0.87
C LEU A 110 9.71 -11.74 -0.84
N VAL A 111 10.22 -11.05 0.17
CA VAL A 111 11.67 -10.90 0.38
C VAL A 111 12.33 -12.26 0.66
N VAL A 112 11.75 -13.08 1.54
CA VAL A 112 12.24 -14.45 1.81
C VAL A 112 12.23 -15.30 0.54
N ILE A 113 11.17 -15.21 -0.26
CA ILE A 113 11.07 -15.92 -1.55
C ILE A 113 12.16 -15.45 -2.51
N ALA A 114 12.39 -14.15 -2.63
CA ALA A 114 13.45 -13.61 -3.48
C ALA A 114 14.84 -14.17 -3.10
N PHE A 115 15.16 -14.23 -1.81
CA PHE A 115 16.39 -14.88 -1.34
C PHE A 115 16.43 -16.38 -1.68
N GLY A 116 15.32 -17.10 -1.50
CA GLY A 116 15.21 -18.52 -1.86
C GLY A 116 15.43 -18.78 -3.35
N LEU A 117 14.87 -17.93 -4.22
CA LEU A 117 15.08 -17.99 -5.66
C LEU A 117 16.55 -17.74 -6.03
N VAL A 118 17.20 -16.77 -5.39
CA VAL A 118 18.65 -16.52 -5.60
C VAL A 118 19.48 -17.74 -5.20
N ILE A 119 19.12 -18.46 -4.14
CA ILE A 119 19.81 -19.71 -3.75
C ILE A 119 19.65 -20.79 -4.82
N ILE A 120 18.45 -20.94 -5.41
CA ILE A 120 18.24 -21.86 -6.54
C ILE A 120 19.16 -21.48 -7.69
N GLU A 121 19.14 -20.22 -8.14
CA GLU A 121 20.00 -19.75 -9.24
C GLU A 121 21.49 -19.99 -8.96
N ILE A 122 21.96 -19.70 -7.74
CA ILE A 122 23.34 -19.97 -7.34
C ILE A 122 23.64 -21.48 -7.38
N GLY A 123 22.73 -22.32 -6.89
CA GLY A 123 22.85 -23.78 -6.95
C GLY A 123 22.93 -24.29 -8.39
N MET A 124 22.12 -23.74 -9.30
CA MET A 124 22.16 -24.03 -10.74
C MET A 124 23.53 -23.72 -11.35
N ILE A 125 24.18 -22.63 -10.90
CA ILE A 125 25.48 -22.18 -11.42
C ILE A 125 26.64 -22.98 -10.80
N MET A 126 26.59 -23.26 -9.48
CA MET A 126 27.68 -23.89 -8.74
C MET A 126 27.74 -25.42 -8.88
N VAL A 127 26.62 -26.10 -9.19
CA VAL A 127 26.58 -27.56 -9.35
C VAL A 127 26.72 -27.93 -10.83
N ILE A 128 27.94 -28.17 -11.27
CA ILE A 128 28.24 -28.88 -12.53
C ILE A 128 28.72 -30.29 -12.12
N PRO A 129 27.93 -31.38 -12.35
CA PRO A 129 27.77 -31.92 -13.70
C PRO A 129 26.38 -32.48 -14.09
N HIS A 130 26.02 -32.22 -15.35
CA HIS A 130 25.09 -32.89 -16.28
C HIS A 130 23.62 -33.16 -15.94
N GLU A 131 23.14 -33.01 -14.70
CA GLU A 131 21.69 -33.11 -14.44
C GLU A 131 21.16 -31.82 -13.78
N PRO A 132 20.18 -31.13 -14.40
CA PRO A 132 19.54 -30.00 -13.76
C PRO A 132 18.87 -30.47 -12.46
N PRO A 133 18.89 -29.66 -11.39
CA PRO A 133 18.19 -30.02 -10.16
C PRO A 133 16.72 -30.24 -10.48
N LYS A 134 16.16 -31.31 -9.91
CA LYS A 134 14.75 -31.66 -10.08
C LYS A 134 13.92 -30.63 -9.32
N LEU A 135 13.46 -29.62 -10.05
CA LEU A 135 12.55 -28.59 -9.56
C LEU A 135 11.11 -29.14 -9.58
N ASP A 136 10.73 -29.81 -8.51
CA ASP A 136 9.34 -30.23 -8.31
C ASP A 136 8.58 -29.11 -7.60
N PHE A 137 7.61 -28.48 -8.27
CA PHE A 137 6.74 -27.47 -7.65
C PHE A 137 5.43 -28.07 -7.11
N HIS A 138 5.17 -29.36 -7.38
CA HIS A 138 3.95 -30.05 -6.96
C HIS A 138 4.10 -30.69 -5.57
N ASP A 139 5.30 -31.12 -5.18
CA ASP A 139 5.56 -31.56 -3.81
C ASP A 139 5.74 -30.33 -2.89
N PRO A 140 4.80 -30.06 -1.96
CA PRO A 140 4.89 -28.90 -1.06
C PRO A 140 6.06 -28.98 -0.06
N ASN A 141 6.66 -30.16 0.13
CA ASN A 141 7.81 -30.34 1.01
C ASN A 141 9.15 -30.14 0.29
N SER A 142 9.14 -30.08 -1.04
CA SER A 142 10.33 -29.72 -1.82
C SER A 142 10.64 -28.24 -1.65
N PHE A 143 11.91 -27.85 -1.81
CA PHE A 143 12.29 -26.44 -1.70
C PHE A 143 11.51 -25.52 -2.67
N PRO A 144 11.36 -25.85 -3.98
CA PRO A 144 10.55 -25.04 -4.89
C PRO A 144 9.05 -25.03 -4.52
N GLY A 145 8.49 -26.16 -4.09
CA GLY A 145 7.10 -26.23 -3.61
C GLY A 145 6.85 -25.41 -2.34
N MET A 146 7.81 -25.33 -1.43
CA MET A 146 7.74 -24.44 -0.26
C MET A 146 7.71 -22.97 -0.68
N LEU A 147 8.57 -22.55 -1.62
CA LEU A 147 8.56 -21.17 -2.14
C LEU A 147 7.24 -20.83 -2.83
N LEU A 148 6.69 -21.75 -3.63
CA LEU A 148 5.38 -21.57 -4.26
C LEU A 148 4.25 -21.48 -3.22
N THR A 149 4.29 -22.31 -2.18
CA THR A 149 3.35 -22.24 -1.05
C THR A 149 3.41 -20.89 -0.36
N LEU A 150 4.61 -20.40 -0.03
CA LEU A 150 4.83 -19.07 0.56
C LEU A 150 4.32 -17.96 -0.36
N PHE A 151 4.50 -18.10 -1.68
CA PHE A 151 3.98 -17.14 -2.65
C PHE A 151 2.45 -17.05 -2.56
N TYR A 152 1.73 -18.18 -2.61
CA TYR A 152 0.26 -18.17 -2.48
C TYR A 152 -0.22 -17.64 -1.13
N VAL A 153 0.47 -18.00 -0.03
CA VAL A 153 0.16 -17.44 1.30
C VAL A 153 0.34 -15.92 1.30
N SER A 154 1.42 -15.40 0.72
CA SER A 154 1.66 -13.96 0.62
C SER A 154 0.56 -13.23 -0.17
N LEU A 155 0.09 -13.83 -1.28
CA LEU A 155 -1.03 -13.29 -2.06
C LEU A 155 -2.33 -13.26 -1.25
N GLY A 156 -2.63 -14.34 -0.52
CA GLY A 156 -3.79 -14.42 0.36
C GLY A 156 -3.76 -13.37 1.46
N MET A 157 -2.61 -13.19 2.13
CA MET A 157 -2.43 -12.18 3.16
C MET A 157 -2.59 -10.76 2.61
N ALA A 158 -1.98 -10.46 1.46
CA ALA A 158 -2.13 -9.16 0.80
C ALA A 158 -3.59 -8.90 0.41
N GLY A 159 -4.28 -9.89 -0.17
CA GLY A 159 -5.69 -9.79 -0.56
C GLY A 159 -6.61 -9.49 0.63
N ILE A 160 -6.46 -10.24 1.73
CA ILE A 160 -7.23 -9.99 2.97
C ILE A 160 -6.94 -8.59 3.52
N SER A 161 -5.67 -8.17 3.52
CA SER A 161 -5.28 -6.83 3.97
C SER A 161 -5.94 -5.73 3.14
N LEU A 162 -6.02 -5.90 1.81
CA LEU A 162 -6.68 -4.94 0.91
C LEU A 162 -8.19 -4.87 1.16
N ILE A 163 -8.84 -6.00 1.45
CA ILE A 163 -10.26 -6.02 1.81
C ILE A 163 -10.49 -5.25 3.12
N ILE A 164 -9.65 -5.46 4.13
CA ILE A 164 -9.72 -4.74 5.41
C ILE A 164 -9.53 -3.24 5.17
N GLN A 165 -8.53 -2.84 4.38
CA GLN A 165 -8.30 -1.42 4.04
C GLN A 165 -9.50 -0.81 3.32
N ALA A 166 -10.01 -1.49 2.29
CA ALA A 166 -11.17 -1.02 1.53
C ALA A 166 -12.39 -0.83 2.44
N PHE A 167 -12.61 -1.75 3.39
CA PHE A 167 -13.65 -1.62 4.39
C PHE A 167 -13.42 -0.42 5.32
N LEU A 168 -12.24 -0.32 5.93
CA LEU A 168 -11.90 0.75 6.88
C LEU A 168 -12.02 2.14 6.26
N TYR A 169 -11.49 2.34 5.05
CA TYR A 169 -11.54 3.63 4.37
C TYR A 169 -12.92 3.94 3.74
N SER A 170 -13.78 2.93 3.62
CA SER A 170 -15.19 3.06 3.22
C SER A 170 -16.16 3.18 4.40
N LEU A 171 -15.69 3.32 5.64
CA LEU A 171 -16.59 3.61 6.77
C LEU A 171 -17.33 4.95 6.55
N PRO A 172 -18.54 5.15 7.10
CA PRO A 172 -19.23 6.44 7.05
C PRO A 172 -18.48 7.48 7.89
N SER A 173 -18.57 8.73 7.46
CA SER A 173 -18.04 9.89 8.21
C SER A 173 -18.85 10.09 9.49
N LYS A 174 -18.20 10.43 10.60
CA LYS A 174 -18.81 10.69 11.91
C LYS A 174 -18.41 12.08 12.41
N PRO A 175 -19.10 13.15 12.00
CA PRO A 175 -18.73 14.52 12.32
C PRO A 175 -18.63 14.84 13.82
N GLU A 176 -19.42 14.15 14.63
CA GLU A 176 -19.52 14.26 16.08
C GLU A 176 -18.30 13.72 16.85
N GLY A 177 -17.49 12.85 16.24
CA GLY A 177 -16.39 12.16 16.90
C GLY A 177 -15.02 12.60 16.39
N VAL A 178 -14.70 13.88 16.54
CA VAL A 178 -13.42 14.43 16.04
C VAL A 178 -12.26 13.87 16.85
N ARG A 179 -11.35 13.17 16.17
CA ARG A 179 -10.09 12.65 16.71
C ARG A 179 -8.90 13.25 15.97
N PHE A 180 -7.79 13.43 16.69
CA PHE A 180 -6.56 14.06 16.20
C PHE A 180 -5.31 13.31 16.65
N ASP A 181 -5.49 12.09 17.14
CA ASP A 181 -4.48 11.21 17.75
C ASP A 181 -3.89 10.18 16.77
#